data_AF-A0A2E4Y6P0-F1
#
_entry.id   AF-A0A2E4Y6P0-F1
#
_cell.length_a   1.000
_cell.length_b   1.000
_cell.length_c   1.000
_cell.angle_alpha   90.00
_cell.angle_beta   90.00
_cell.angle_gamma   90.00
#
_symmetry.space_group_name_H-M   'P 1'
#
loop_
_entity.id
_entity.type
_entity.pdbx_description
1 polymer ?
#
loop_
_entity_poly.entity_id
_entity_poly.type
_entity_poly.pdbx_seq_one_letter_code
_entity_poly.pdbx_strand_id
1 'polypeptide(L)'
;KTSIREWVFHTGSPWCLELESFEGLVQPERLAFFGGLSKNLPLQVGKMENLYTSLKIEWELKEDLEEPLQGERIVSTDLTRLGTKRPFWEASFSKNKVAINLVVPMEKGSKASFLSEESEKRMLEELEPFCPDLKNKIVKSSFSLTPEVWVEEKKVKFYKKPEEMSFYPAADIFDLSKVGKKKKLKKVDYYGPLKEGYGLFSSLMEIKDAHSFLRL
;
A
#
# COMPACT_ATOMS: atom_id res chain seq x y z
N LYS A 1 19.60 6.10 -21.49
CA LYS A 1 19.12 6.02 -20.10
C LYS A 1 20.08 6.87 -19.28
N THR A 2 19.65 8.03 -18.80
CA THR A 2 20.52 8.94 -18.04
C THR A 2 20.38 8.62 -16.56
N SER A 3 21.47 8.24 -15.91
CA SER A 3 21.53 8.01 -14.47
C SER A 3 21.88 9.31 -13.75
N ILE A 4 21.44 9.43 -12.51
CA ILE A 4 21.70 10.61 -11.68
C ILE A 4 22.90 10.28 -10.81
N ARG A 5 23.95 11.11 -10.92
CA ARG A 5 25.22 10.93 -10.22
C ARG A 5 25.15 11.45 -8.79
N GLU A 6 24.60 12.64 -8.61
CA GLU A 6 24.50 13.28 -7.29
C GLU A 6 23.23 14.14 -7.15
N TRP A 7 22.76 14.24 -5.91
CA TRP A 7 21.61 15.05 -5.50
C TRP A 7 22.05 16.00 -4.40
N VAL A 8 21.75 17.30 -4.57
CA VAL A 8 21.97 18.29 -3.51
C VAL A 8 20.64 18.92 -3.14
N PHE A 9 20.25 18.74 -1.88
CA PHE A 9 19.13 19.44 -1.26
C PHE A 9 19.66 20.56 -0.38
N HIS A 10 19.18 21.78 -0.61
CA HIS A 10 19.52 22.93 0.23
C HIS A 10 18.27 23.44 0.93
N THR A 11 18.36 23.68 2.23
CA THR A 11 17.22 24.09 3.09
C THR A 11 15.96 23.22 2.96
N GLY A 12 16.10 21.98 2.48
CA GLY A 12 15.00 21.03 2.27
C GLY A 12 14.24 21.26 0.96
N SER A 13 14.83 21.92 -0.03
CA SER A 13 14.32 21.95 -1.41
C SER A 13 15.42 21.42 -2.34
N PRO A 14 15.09 20.87 -3.51
CA PRO A 14 16.11 20.46 -4.46
C PRO A 14 16.87 21.70 -4.95
N TRP A 15 18.20 21.61 -4.96
CA TRP A 15 19.09 22.71 -5.37
C TRP A 15 19.79 22.38 -6.68
N CYS A 16 20.47 21.24 -6.77
CA CYS A 16 21.04 20.77 -8.02
C CYS A 16 21.05 19.25 -8.16
N LEU A 17 21.08 18.83 -9.42
CA LEU A 17 21.24 17.46 -9.87
C LEU A 17 22.42 17.40 -10.84
N GLU A 18 23.31 16.44 -10.63
CA GLU A 18 24.31 16.09 -11.63
C GLU A 18 23.87 14.81 -12.35
N LEU A 19 23.81 14.86 -13.68
CA LEU A 19 23.44 13.72 -14.50
C LEU A 19 24.71 13.09 -15.07
N GLU A 20 24.78 11.76 -15.10
CA GLU A 20 25.96 11.06 -15.63
C GLU A 20 26.22 11.37 -17.12
N SER A 21 25.18 11.73 -17.87
CA SER A 21 25.27 11.99 -19.31
C SER A 21 25.30 13.49 -19.66
N PHE A 22 25.47 14.38 -18.68
CA PHE A 22 25.45 15.82 -18.91
C PHE A 22 26.55 16.51 -18.11
N GLU A 23 27.47 17.19 -18.79
CA GLU A 23 28.45 18.06 -18.14
C GLU A 23 27.75 19.36 -17.72
N GLY A 24 27.19 19.34 -16.51
CA GLY A 24 26.57 20.51 -15.89
C GLY A 24 25.63 20.16 -14.74
N LEU A 25 25.28 21.20 -13.98
CA LEU A 25 24.32 21.09 -12.88
C LEU A 25 22.94 21.51 -13.36
N VAL A 26 21.95 20.63 -13.20
CA VAL A 26 20.54 20.97 -13.41
C VAL A 26 19.98 21.53 -12.11
N GLN A 27 19.32 22.68 -12.14
CA GLN A 27 18.63 23.27 -10.99
C GLN A 27 17.11 23.06 -11.13
N PRO A 28 16.56 21.96 -10.61
CA PRO A 28 15.14 21.68 -10.75
C PRO A 28 14.31 22.54 -9.79
N GLU A 29 13.22 23.12 -10.29
CA GLU A 29 12.25 23.80 -9.42
C GLU A 29 11.39 22.82 -8.63
N ARG A 30 11.14 21.63 -9.17
CA ARG A 30 10.32 20.56 -8.57
C ARG A 30 10.83 19.19 -9.00
N LEU A 31 10.69 18.20 -8.12
CA LEU A 31 11.00 16.79 -8.41
C LEU A 31 9.79 15.92 -8.17
N ALA A 32 9.59 14.93 -9.04
CA ALA A 32 8.59 13.90 -8.88
C ALA A 32 9.23 12.53 -9.09
N PHE A 33 9.07 11.63 -8.12
CA PHE A 33 9.53 10.25 -8.20
C PHE A 33 8.35 9.37 -8.63
N PHE A 34 8.53 8.60 -9.70
CA PHE A 34 7.55 7.61 -10.17
C PHE A 34 8.11 6.20 -9.98
N GLY A 35 7.29 5.29 -9.47
CA GLY A 35 7.74 3.92 -9.17
C GLY A 35 8.52 3.83 -7.85
N GLY A 36 9.32 2.77 -7.67
CA GLY A 36 10.05 2.57 -6.41
C GLY A 36 11.19 3.58 -6.21
N LEU A 37 11.30 4.16 -5.03
CA LEU A 37 12.46 4.99 -4.66
C LEU A 37 13.76 4.18 -4.75
N SER A 38 14.79 4.80 -5.33
CA SER A 38 16.12 4.19 -5.45
C SER A 38 16.72 3.97 -4.06
N LYS A 39 17.22 2.75 -3.82
CA LYS A 39 17.82 2.33 -2.54
C LYS A 39 19.08 3.14 -2.16
N ASN A 40 19.68 3.83 -3.12
CA ASN A 40 20.93 4.55 -2.93
C ASN A 40 20.72 6.01 -2.52
N LEU A 41 19.48 6.47 -2.38
CA LEU A 41 19.17 7.84 -1.98
C LEU A 41 18.86 7.88 -0.48
N PRO A 42 19.38 8.86 0.27
CA PRO A 42 19.04 9.07 1.67
C PRO A 42 17.64 9.72 1.78
N LEU A 43 16.64 9.15 1.11
CA LEU A 43 15.27 9.64 1.04
C LEU A 43 14.34 8.60 1.64
N GLN A 44 13.42 9.05 2.49
CA GLN A 44 12.38 8.20 3.07
C GLN A 44 11.01 8.74 2.69
N VAL A 45 10.13 7.86 2.18
CA VAL A 45 8.72 8.22 2.03
C VAL A 45 8.11 8.39 3.41
N GLY A 46 7.40 9.49 3.60
CA GLY A 46 6.57 9.77 4.75
C GLY A 46 5.53 8.68 4.93
N LYS A 47 5.25 8.33 6.19
CA LYS A 47 4.16 7.41 6.49
C LYS A 47 2.86 8.07 6.05
N MET A 48 2.21 7.50 5.04
CA MET A 48 0.85 7.90 4.71
C MET A 48 -0.05 7.43 5.84
N GLU A 49 -0.88 8.32 6.35
CA GLU A 49 -1.89 7.96 7.34
C GLU A 49 -3.09 7.33 6.63
N ASN A 50 -3.74 6.35 7.27
CA ASN A 50 -4.95 5.69 6.75
C ASN A 50 -4.69 4.87 5.49
N LEU A 51 -3.74 3.96 5.60
CA LEU A 51 -3.51 2.95 4.58
C LEU A 51 -4.50 1.80 4.79
N TYR A 52 -4.91 1.19 3.68
CA TYR A 52 -5.68 -0.04 3.65
C TYR A 52 -4.87 -1.10 2.92
N THR A 53 -5.02 -2.35 3.31
CA THR A 53 -4.48 -3.50 2.60
C THR A 53 -5.59 -4.53 2.41
N SER A 54 -5.36 -5.54 1.59
CA SER A 54 -6.32 -6.63 1.42
C SER A 54 -5.88 -7.83 2.25
N LEU A 55 -6.76 -8.30 3.12
CA LEU A 55 -6.68 -9.63 3.70
C LEU A 55 -7.26 -10.61 2.67
N LYS A 56 -6.39 -11.43 2.09
CA LYS A 56 -6.78 -12.53 1.23
C LYS A 56 -7.15 -13.75 2.07
N ILE A 57 -8.38 -14.21 1.92
CA ILE A 57 -8.92 -15.43 2.52
C ILE A 57 -9.12 -16.43 1.39
N GLU A 58 -8.58 -17.62 1.52
CA GLU A 58 -8.77 -18.70 0.56
C GLU A 58 -9.39 -19.90 1.28
N TRP A 59 -10.53 -20.35 0.78
CA TRP A 59 -11.22 -21.54 1.25
C TRP A 59 -11.17 -22.62 0.17
N GLU A 60 -10.72 -23.80 0.57
CA GLU A 60 -10.79 -25.03 -0.21
C GLU A 60 -12.03 -25.80 0.21
N LEU A 61 -12.83 -26.24 -0.75
CA LEU A 61 -14.11 -26.90 -0.52
C LEU A 61 -14.03 -28.42 -0.75
N LYS A 62 -14.83 -29.18 0.02
CA LYS A 62 -14.96 -30.64 -0.09
C LYS A 62 -15.59 -31.07 -1.40
N GLU A 63 -16.51 -30.25 -1.87
CA GLU A 63 -17.36 -30.49 -3.04
C GLU A 63 -17.32 -29.26 -3.94
N ASP A 64 -17.62 -29.47 -5.22
CA ASP A 64 -17.69 -28.38 -6.18
C ASP A 64 -18.85 -27.43 -5.82
N LEU A 65 -18.64 -26.14 -6.03
CA LEU A 65 -19.68 -25.11 -5.96
C LEU A 65 -20.74 -25.38 -7.02
N GLU A 66 -21.94 -24.90 -6.77
CA GLU A 66 -23.00 -24.93 -7.77
C GLU A 66 -22.61 -24.10 -8.99
N GLU A 67 -22.96 -24.58 -10.19
CA GLU A 67 -22.61 -23.94 -11.46
C GLU A 67 -22.90 -22.43 -11.56
N PRO A 68 -24.00 -21.86 -11.03
CA PRO A 68 -24.25 -20.41 -11.17
C PRO A 68 -23.21 -19.53 -10.46
N LEU A 69 -22.41 -20.07 -9.54
CA LEU A 69 -21.32 -19.34 -8.90
C LEU A 69 -19.97 -19.59 -9.56
N GLN A 70 -19.80 -20.67 -10.32
CA GLN A 70 -18.48 -21.02 -10.85
C GLN A 70 -18.00 -20.00 -11.90
N GLY A 71 -16.84 -19.40 -11.66
CA GLY A 71 -16.26 -18.38 -12.53
C GLY A 71 -16.77 -16.97 -12.25
N GLU A 72 -17.72 -16.81 -11.33
CA GLU A 72 -18.26 -15.51 -10.98
C GLU A 72 -17.32 -14.75 -10.03
N ARG A 73 -17.40 -13.41 -10.14
CA ARG A 73 -16.79 -12.48 -9.18
C ARG A 73 -17.91 -11.65 -8.56
N ILE A 74 -18.06 -11.74 -7.24
CA ILE A 74 -18.97 -10.90 -6.48
C ILE A 74 -18.17 -9.80 -5.83
N VAL A 75 -18.63 -8.58 -6.02
CA VAL A 75 -18.10 -7.38 -5.38
C VAL A 75 -19.20 -6.79 -4.52
N SER A 76 -18.92 -6.58 -3.24
CA SER A 76 -19.94 -6.08 -2.31
C SER A 76 -19.43 -4.92 -1.48
N THR A 77 -20.27 -3.90 -1.42
CA THR A 77 -20.18 -2.76 -0.52
C THR A 77 -21.59 -2.36 -0.13
N ASP A 78 -21.76 -1.88 1.10
CA ASP A 78 -23.04 -1.37 1.58
C ASP A 78 -22.85 0.09 2.00
N LEU A 79 -23.87 0.92 1.81
CA LEU A 79 -23.91 2.32 2.24
C LEU A 79 -23.60 2.47 3.73
N THR A 80 -24.02 1.51 4.56
CA THR A 80 -23.70 1.51 6.01
C THR A 80 -22.22 1.29 6.30
N ARG A 81 -21.45 0.81 5.31
CA ARG A 81 -20.03 0.43 5.45
C ARG A 81 -19.09 1.47 4.87
N LEU A 82 -19.60 2.43 4.11
CA LEU A 82 -18.83 3.56 3.61
C LEU A 82 -18.32 4.40 4.78
N GLY A 83 -17.00 4.61 4.83
CA GLY A 83 -16.34 5.30 5.95
C GLY A 83 -16.05 4.43 7.18
N THR A 84 -16.35 3.13 7.13
CA THR A 84 -15.91 2.17 8.16
C THR A 84 -14.53 1.60 7.83
N LYS A 85 -13.93 0.93 8.81
CA LYS A 85 -12.64 0.23 8.65
C LYS A 85 -12.66 -0.90 7.59
N ARG A 86 -13.83 -1.34 7.11
CA ARG A 86 -13.94 -2.47 6.17
C ARG A 86 -15.06 -2.20 5.14
N PRO A 87 -14.82 -1.26 4.22
CA PRO A 87 -15.87 -0.72 3.35
C PRO A 87 -16.26 -1.67 2.20
N PHE A 88 -15.39 -2.64 1.88
CA PHE A 88 -15.47 -3.38 0.63
C PHE A 88 -14.87 -4.78 0.77
N TRP A 89 -15.45 -5.74 0.06
CA TRP A 89 -14.81 -7.02 -0.23
C TRP A 89 -15.17 -7.52 -1.62
N GLU A 90 -14.36 -8.46 -2.09
CA GLU A 90 -14.57 -9.17 -3.33
C GLU A 90 -14.38 -10.66 -3.11
N ALA A 91 -15.23 -11.49 -3.72
CA ALA A 91 -15.09 -12.93 -3.75
C ALA A 91 -15.03 -13.42 -5.19
N SER A 92 -14.10 -14.32 -5.48
CA SER A 92 -14.00 -15.06 -6.73
C SER A 92 -14.25 -16.54 -6.46
N PHE A 93 -15.11 -17.13 -7.28
CA PHE A 93 -15.57 -18.50 -7.09
C PHE A 93 -15.01 -19.37 -8.22
N SER A 94 -14.42 -20.49 -7.83
CA SER A 94 -13.91 -21.52 -8.74
C SER A 94 -14.44 -22.87 -8.27
N LYS A 95 -14.42 -23.89 -9.15
CA LYS A 95 -14.99 -25.23 -8.87
C LYS A 95 -14.95 -25.64 -7.39
N ASN A 96 -13.77 -25.76 -6.80
CA ASN A 96 -13.59 -26.19 -5.41
C ASN A 96 -12.94 -25.12 -4.51
N LYS A 97 -12.98 -23.85 -4.90
CA LYS A 97 -12.27 -22.78 -4.19
C LYS A 97 -13.06 -21.48 -4.15
N VAL A 98 -12.98 -20.80 -3.01
CA VAL A 98 -13.46 -19.43 -2.83
C VAL A 98 -12.27 -18.58 -2.41
N ALA A 99 -11.97 -17.53 -3.17
CA ALA A 99 -10.92 -16.58 -2.86
C ALA A 99 -11.54 -15.21 -2.58
N ILE A 100 -11.30 -14.66 -1.41
CA ILE A 100 -11.88 -13.41 -0.95
C ILE A 100 -10.77 -12.40 -0.70
N ASN A 101 -10.94 -11.18 -1.20
CA ASN A 101 -10.13 -10.03 -0.85
C ASN A 101 -10.96 -9.09 0.02
N LEU A 102 -10.64 -9.03 1.31
CA LEU A 102 -11.29 -8.14 2.27
C LEU A 102 -10.41 -6.91 2.53
N VAL A 103 -10.93 -5.72 2.25
CA VAL A 103 -10.20 -4.48 2.50
C VAL A 103 -10.22 -4.18 4.00
N VAL A 104 -9.04 -4.02 4.58
CA VAL A 104 -8.82 -3.76 6.02
C VAL A 104 -7.82 -2.62 6.22
N PRO A 105 -7.90 -1.85 7.33
CA PRO A 105 -6.93 -0.80 7.58
C PRO A 105 -5.59 -1.43 7.91
N MET A 106 -4.53 -0.88 7.34
CA MET A 106 -3.17 -1.30 7.58
C MET A 106 -2.66 -0.65 8.87
N GLU A 107 -2.67 -1.43 9.95
CA GLU A 107 -2.08 -1.03 11.22
C GLU A 107 -0.65 -1.62 11.37
N LYS A 108 0.25 -0.87 12.01
CA LYS A 108 1.64 -1.32 12.18
C LYS A 108 1.70 -2.57 13.04
N GLY A 109 2.36 -3.61 12.53
CA GLY A 109 2.50 -4.88 13.24
C GLY A 109 1.31 -5.83 13.09
N SER A 110 0.32 -5.47 12.25
CA SER A 110 -0.79 -6.36 11.91
C SER A 110 -0.29 -7.62 11.22
N LYS A 111 -0.73 -8.77 11.74
CA LYS A 111 -0.56 -10.08 11.13
C LYS A 111 -1.91 -10.56 10.62
N ALA A 112 -1.91 -11.34 9.54
CA ALA A 112 -3.12 -11.98 9.02
C ALA A 112 -3.85 -12.78 10.13
N SER A 113 -3.10 -13.43 11.02
CA SER A 113 -3.63 -14.21 12.14
C SER A 113 -4.43 -13.39 13.17
N PHE A 114 -4.22 -12.08 13.27
CA PHE A 114 -4.99 -11.23 14.18
C PHE A 114 -6.35 -10.85 13.60
N LEU A 115 -6.47 -10.92 12.28
CA LEU A 115 -7.69 -10.56 11.55
C LEU A 115 -8.47 -11.79 11.11
N SER A 116 -7.86 -12.98 11.11
CA SER A 116 -8.39 -14.18 10.46
C SER A 116 -9.71 -14.64 11.06
N GLU A 117 -9.82 -14.76 12.38
CA GLU A 117 -11.03 -15.32 13.02
C GLU A 117 -12.26 -14.42 12.83
N GLU A 118 -12.11 -13.11 13.09
CA GLU A 118 -13.20 -12.14 12.92
C GLU A 118 -13.59 -11.99 11.44
N SER A 119 -12.59 -11.94 10.54
CA SER A 119 -12.83 -11.79 9.11
C SER A 119 -13.46 -13.04 8.51
N GLU A 120 -13.06 -14.24 8.94
CA GLU A 120 -13.66 -15.50 8.50
C GLU A 120 -15.11 -15.59 8.92
N LYS A 121 -15.40 -15.37 10.21
CA LYS A 121 -16.77 -15.39 10.72
C LYS A 121 -17.67 -14.43 9.94
N ARG A 122 -17.19 -13.19 9.74
CA ARG A 122 -17.91 -12.19 8.96
C ARG A 122 -18.14 -12.64 7.53
N MET A 123 -17.10 -13.11 6.84
CA MET A 123 -17.25 -13.50 5.44
C MET A 123 -18.20 -14.68 5.26
N LEU A 124 -18.26 -15.61 6.22
CA LEU A 124 -19.26 -16.67 6.22
C LEU A 124 -20.68 -16.10 6.32
N GLU A 125 -20.92 -15.17 7.26
CA GLU A 125 -22.22 -14.50 7.39
C GLU A 125 -22.62 -13.71 6.14
N GLU A 126 -21.66 -13.06 5.48
CA GLU A 126 -21.89 -12.27 4.27
C GLU A 126 -22.10 -13.11 3.01
N LEU A 127 -21.48 -14.29 2.95
CA LEU A 127 -21.58 -15.18 1.80
C LEU A 127 -22.71 -16.20 1.93
N GLU A 128 -23.27 -16.42 3.12
CA GLU A 128 -24.39 -17.32 3.36
C GLU A 128 -25.59 -17.10 2.41
N PRO A 129 -26.02 -15.85 2.08
CA PRO A 129 -27.12 -15.63 1.15
C PRO A 129 -26.81 -16.08 -0.29
N PHE A 130 -25.53 -16.13 -0.67
CA PHE A 130 -25.09 -16.49 -2.01
C PHE A 130 -24.74 -17.97 -2.12
N CYS A 131 -24.13 -18.53 -1.07
CA CYS A 131 -23.73 -19.93 -0.99
C CYS A 131 -24.14 -20.50 0.38
N PRO A 132 -25.37 -21.06 0.49
CA PRO A 132 -25.83 -21.69 1.71
C PRO A 132 -24.92 -22.85 2.14
N ASP A 133 -24.80 -23.06 3.45
CA ASP A 133 -23.99 -24.14 4.05
C ASP A 133 -22.49 -24.10 3.70
N LEU A 134 -21.98 -22.95 3.24
CA LEU A 134 -20.58 -22.80 2.83
C LEU A 134 -19.62 -23.25 3.94
N LYS A 135 -19.92 -22.92 5.20
CA LYS A 135 -19.13 -23.31 6.38
C LYS A 135 -18.87 -24.82 6.47
N ASN A 136 -19.86 -25.64 6.11
CA ASN A 136 -19.76 -27.11 6.21
C ASN A 136 -18.93 -27.71 5.06
N LYS A 137 -18.87 -27.00 3.94
CA LYS A 137 -18.14 -27.39 2.73
C LYS A 137 -16.63 -27.08 2.83
N ILE A 138 -16.19 -26.19 3.71
CA ILE A 138 -14.77 -25.82 3.83
C ILE A 138 -13.93 -26.98 4.43
N VAL A 139 -12.84 -27.34 3.75
CA VAL A 139 -11.80 -28.27 4.20
C VAL A 139 -10.65 -27.52 4.84
N LYS A 140 -10.26 -26.40 4.22
CA LYS A 140 -9.06 -25.66 4.58
C LYS A 140 -9.27 -24.18 4.36
N SER A 141 -8.82 -23.40 5.33
CA SER A 141 -8.78 -21.94 5.26
C SER A 141 -7.33 -21.46 5.31
N SER A 142 -6.97 -20.52 4.45
CA SER A 142 -5.69 -19.81 4.50
C SER A 142 -5.87 -18.30 4.42
N PHE A 143 -5.03 -17.59 5.16
CA PHE A 143 -5.10 -16.14 5.32
C PHE A 143 -3.75 -15.52 5.00
N SER A 144 -3.72 -14.53 4.13
CA SER A 144 -2.51 -13.79 3.79
C SER A 144 -2.82 -12.32 3.57
N LEU A 145 -1.89 -11.43 3.94
CA LEU A 145 -1.99 -10.02 3.58
C LEU A 145 -1.38 -9.83 2.19
N THR A 146 -2.09 -9.12 1.32
CA THR A 146 -1.56 -8.78 0.00
C THR A 146 -0.50 -7.69 0.10
N PRO A 147 0.47 -7.65 -0.82
CA PRO A 147 1.45 -6.56 -0.89
C PRO A 147 0.86 -5.23 -1.35
N GLU A 148 -0.37 -5.25 -1.87
CA GLU A 148 -1.08 -4.06 -2.31
C GLU A 148 -1.57 -3.24 -1.11
N VAL A 149 -1.34 -1.94 -1.20
CA VAL A 149 -1.71 -0.96 -0.20
C VAL A 149 -2.44 0.19 -0.90
N TRP A 150 -3.59 0.55 -0.35
CA TRP A 150 -4.47 1.61 -0.82
C TRP A 150 -4.39 2.78 0.16
N VAL A 151 -4.47 4.01 -0.33
CA VAL A 151 -4.44 5.21 0.50
C VAL A 151 -5.87 5.74 0.65
N GLU A 152 -6.36 5.89 1.87
CA GLU A 152 -7.63 6.59 2.11
C GLU A 152 -7.40 8.09 2.10
N GLU A 153 -7.96 8.74 1.07
CA GLU A 153 -7.88 10.18 0.94
C GLU A 153 -8.93 10.85 1.82
N LYS A 154 -8.54 11.21 3.05
CA LYS A 154 -9.47 11.82 4.01
C LYS A 154 -10.04 13.18 3.58
N LYS A 155 -9.48 13.85 2.56
CA LYS A 155 -9.94 15.19 2.12
C LYS A 155 -9.61 15.49 0.65
N VAL A 156 -10.28 14.86 -0.32
CA VAL A 156 -10.47 15.55 -1.61
C VAL A 156 -11.53 16.62 -1.37
N LYS A 157 -11.12 17.88 -1.25
CA LYS A 157 -12.07 18.96 -1.55
C LYS A 157 -12.37 18.84 -3.03
N PHE A 158 -13.45 18.16 -3.40
CA PHE A 158 -13.93 17.96 -4.78
C PHE A 158 -14.28 19.27 -5.54
N TYR A 159 -13.96 20.43 -4.97
CA TYR A 159 -14.20 21.76 -5.53
C TYR A 159 -12.99 22.36 -6.24
N LYS A 160 -12.07 21.52 -6.74
CA LYS A 160 -10.95 22.00 -7.54
C LYS A 160 -11.21 21.71 -9.01
N LYS A 161 -10.98 22.73 -9.85
CA LYS A 161 -11.09 22.63 -11.31
C LYS A 161 -10.27 21.42 -11.80
N PRO A 162 -10.65 20.76 -12.91
CA PRO A 162 -9.91 19.62 -13.46
C PRO A 162 -8.40 19.87 -13.63
N GLU A 163 -8.00 21.13 -13.86
CA GLU A 163 -6.61 21.58 -13.99
C GLU A 163 -5.82 21.58 -12.66
N GLU A 164 -6.50 21.59 -11.51
CA GLU A 164 -5.92 21.52 -10.17
C GLU A 164 -5.99 20.12 -9.55
N MET A 165 -6.52 19.15 -10.30
CA MET A 165 -6.60 17.76 -9.89
C MET A 165 -5.17 17.18 -9.92
N SER A 166 -4.47 17.25 -8.79
CA SER A 166 -3.19 16.56 -8.64
C SER A 166 -3.45 15.06 -8.76
N PHE A 167 -2.97 14.46 -9.84
CA PHE A 167 -2.96 13.00 -10.01
C PHE A 167 -2.31 12.38 -8.79
N TYR A 168 -3.11 11.68 -7.98
CA TYR A 168 -2.77 10.95 -6.77
C TYR A 168 -2.24 11.81 -5.60
N PRO A 169 -2.60 11.47 -4.34
CA PRO A 169 -1.95 12.08 -3.19
C PRO A 169 -0.46 11.72 -3.20
N ALA A 170 0.41 12.71 -3.42
CA ALA A 170 1.84 12.52 -3.33
C ALA A 170 2.22 12.22 -1.88
N ALA A 171 2.98 11.14 -1.66
CA ALA A 171 3.54 10.90 -0.34
C ALA A 171 4.67 11.90 -0.08
N ASP A 172 4.70 12.43 1.15
CA ASP A 172 5.77 13.33 1.58
C ASP A 172 7.12 12.62 1.46
N ILE A 173 8.19 13.32 1.06
CA ILE A 173 9.55 12.77 1.09
C ILE A 173 10.36 13.46 2.18
N PHE A 174 11.11 12.68 2.94
CA PHE A 174 11.98 13.12 4.01
C PHE A 174 13.44 12.86 3.64
N ASP A 175 14.29 13.84 3.94
CA ASP A 175 15.74 13.73 3.83
C ASP A 175 16.32 13.06 5.09
N LEU A 176 17.10 11.99 4.89
CA LEU A 176 17.82 11.23 5.90
C LEU A 176 19.34 11.47 5.87
N SER A 177 19.85 12.38 5.04
CA SER A 177 21.29 12.68 4.95
C SER A 177 21.90 13.13 6.28
N LYS A 178 21.09 13.64 7.21
CA LYS A 178 21.50 14.03 8.55
C LYS A 178 20.87 13.13 9.62
N VAL A 179 21.72 12.44 10.36
CA VAL A 179 21.33 11.55 11.46
C VAL A 179 20.46 12.27 12.48
N GLY A 180 19.33 11.68 12.83
CA GLY A 180 18.43 12.19 13.87
C GLY A 180 17.54 13.37 13.45
N LYS A 181 17.69 13.92 12.24
CA LYS A 181 16.84 15.02 11.74
C LYS A 181 16.10 14.59 10.48
N LYS A 182 14.85 14.11 10.64
CA LYS A 182 13.94 13.91 9.50
C LYS A 182 13.40 15.27 9.05
N LYS A 183 13.90 15.79 7.93
CA LYS A 183 13.41 17.04 7.35
C LYS A 183 12.55 16.75 6.13
N LYS A 184 11.29 17.17 6.17
CA LYS A 184 10.39 17.11 5.00
C LYS A 184 10.98 17.93 3.87
N LEU A 185 11.13 17.32 2.71
CA LEU A 185 11.52 17.99 1.47
C LEU A 185 10.31 18.73 0.90
N LYS A 186 10.56 19.97 0.47
CA LYS A 186 9.61 20.83 -0.22
C LYS A 186 9.80 20.64 -1.73
N LYS A 187 8.70 20.70 -2.48
CA LYS A 187 8.69 20.55 -3.95
C LYS A 187 9.26 19.20 -4.44
N VAL A 188 9.07 18.16 -3.64
CA VAL A 188 9.45 16.79 -3.97
C VAL A 188 8.25 15.91 -3.71
N ASP A 189 7.76 15.25 -4.75
CA ASP A 189 6.57 14.40 -4.71
C ASP A 189 6.92 12.94 -5.01
N TYR A 190 6.22 12.00 -4.36
CA TYR A 190 6.35 10.57 -4.64
C TYR A 190 5.03 9.98 -5.14
N TYR A 191 5.11 9.35 -6.31
CA TYR A 191 4.02 8.70 -7.04
C TYR A 191 4.42 7.27 -7.41
N GLY A 192 4.57 6.41 -6.39
CA GLY A 192 5.05 5.04 -6.59
C GLY A 192 4.47 4.05 -5.59
N PRO A 193 4.62 2.73 -5.86
CA PRO A 193 4.16 1.70 -4.94
C PRO A 193 4.90 1.85 -3.61
N LEU A 194 4.15 2.02 -2.52
CA LEU A 194 4.70 2.04 -1.18
C LEU A 194 5.16 0.63 -0.82
N LYS A 195 6.47 0.41 -0.79
CA LYS A 195 7.03 -0.77 -0.13
C LYS A 195 7.09 -0.48 1.36
N GLU A 196 5.94 -0.50 2.05
CA GLU A 196 5.96 -0.42 3.51
C GLU A 196 6.63 -1.68 4.07
N GLY A 197 7.67 -1.47 4.87
CA GLY A 197 8.40 -2.53 5.55
C GLY A 197 7.49 -3.26 6.54
N TYR A 198 7.36 -4.57 6.37
CA TYR A 198 6.63 -5.44 7.27
C TYR A 198 7.35 -5.54 8.63
N GLY A 199 6.90 -4.76 9.61
CA GLY A 199 7.10 -5.00 11.05
C GLY A 199 8.43 -4.54 11.68
N LEU A 200 8.59 -4.86 12.97
CA LEU A 200 9.74 -4.48 13.84
C LEU A 200 11.10 -4.81 13.22
N PHE A 201 11.19 -5.90 12.45
CA PHE A 201 12.41 -6.31 11.75
C PHE A 201 12.77 -5.36 10.60
N SER A 202 11.78 -4.84 9.87
CA SER A 202 12.01 -3.80 8.85
C SER A 202 12.40 -2.46 9.47
N SER A 203 11.83 -2.11 10.63
CA SER A 203 12.22 -0.91 11.37
C SER A 203 13.64 -1.02 11.94
N LEU A 204 14.07 -2.22 12.37
CA LEU A 204 15.45 -2.49 12.80
C LEU A 204 16.43 -2.51 11.61
N MET A 205 16.01 -2.96 10.44
CA MET A 205 16.78 -2.87 9.19
C MET A 205 16.97 -1.41 8.76
N GLU A 206 15.92 -0.58 8.80
CA GLU A 206 16.04 0.86 8.55
C GLU A 206 17.05 1.55 9.48
N ILE A 207 17.09 1.14 10.77
CA ILE A 207 18.06 1.67 11.74
C ILE A 207 19.49 1.20 11.41
N LYS A 208 19.67 -0.07 11.04
CA LYS A 208 20.97 -0.63 10.66
C LYS A 208 21.51 0.03 9.38
N ASP A 209 20.64 0.31 8.42
CA ASP A 209 21.02 0.89 7.13
C ASP A 209 21.32 2.39 7.22
N ALA A 210 20.71 3.10 8.17
CA ALA A 210 21.07 4.50 8.49
C ALA A 210 22.50 4.63 9.05
N HIS A 211 23.01 3.59 9.72
CA HIS A 211 24.40 3.58 10.20
C HIS A 211 25.43 3.35 9.09
N SER A 212 25.05 2.74 7.97
CA SER A 212 25.91 2.53 6.79
C SER A 212 26.29 3.85 6.12
N PHE A 213 25.42 4.86 6.22
CA PHE A 213 25.63 6.18 5.62
C PHE A 213 26.59 7.08 6.43
N LEU A 214 26.91 6.68 7.67
CA LEU A 214 27.80 7.43 8.57
C LEU A 214 29.28 7.02 8.47
N ARG A 215 29.63 6.13 7.54
CA ARG A 215 31.02 5.73 7.27
C ARG A 215 31.39 6.06 5.82
N LEU A 216 31.40 7.35 5.50
CA LEU A 216 32.16 7.95 4.40
C LEU A 216 32.75 9.25 4.89
#